data_AF-I3IAN1-F1
#
_entry.id   AF-I3IAN1-F1
#
_cell.length_a   1.000
_cell.length_b   1.000
_cell.length_c   1.000
_cell.angle_alpha   90.00
_cell.angle_beta   90.00
_cell.angle_gamma   90.00
#
_symmetry.space_group_name_H-M   'P 1'
#
loop_
_entity.id
_entity.type
_entity.pdbx_description
1 polymer ?
#
loop_
_entity_poly.entity_id
_entity_poly.type
_entity_poly.pdbx_seq_one_letter_code
_entity_poly.pdbx_strand_id
1 'polypeptide(L)'
;MSLFREQKFLVILLILSVLVLGLGLFMIQSTNKKSEQQTKQLVNEQEKTVAAMNLVAEIAQQELKAQQSNQQMVQTVGDIKPQESLDRVAALNGRIPEVGSDDWCEVMMVKDAKDWTEDEQSLFAKHCL
;
A
#
# COMPACT_ATOMS: atom_id res chain seq x y z
N MET A 1 18.85 50.40 -52.16
CA MET A 1 18.68 48.95 -52.45
C MET A 1 18.74 48.12 -51.15
N SER A 2 17.88 48.41 -50.14
CA SER A 2 17.85 47.66 -48.85
C SER A 2 16.51 46.97 -48.56
N LEU A 3 15.40 47.46 -49.14
CA LEU A 3 14.04 47.01 -48.84
C LEU A 3 13.72 45.57 -49.28
N PHE A 4 14.42 45.06 -50.30
CA PHE A 4 14.22 43.69 -50.79
C PHE A 4 14.87 42.62 -49.89
N ARG A 5 15.82 43.01 -49.02
CA ARG A 5 16.51 42.08 -48.13
C ARG A 5 15.72 41.84 -46.85
N GLU A 6 15.03 42.85 -46.35
CA GLU A 6 14.23 42.81 -45.11
C GLU A 6 12.94 41.99 -45.25
N GLN A 7 12.27 42.07 -46.40
CA GLN A 7 11.08 41.26 -46.71
C GLN A 7 11.36 39.74 -46.63
N LYS A 8 12.54 39.28 -47.06
CA LYS A 8 12.92 37.86 -47.01
C LYS A 8 13.12 37.37 -45.58
N PHE A 9 13.66 38.20 -44.69
CA PHE A 9 13.84 37.84 -43.27
C PHE A 9 12.51 37.76 -42.53
N LEU A 10 11.57 38.69 -42.80
CA LEU A 10 10.23 38.65 -42.22
C LEU A 10 9.45 37.40 -42.64
N VAL A 11 9.55 36.98 -43.90
CA VAL A 11 8.90 35.75 -44.39
C VAL A 11 9.48 34.51 -43.71
N ILE A 12 10.81 34.43 -43.54
CA ILE A 12 11.46 33.30 -42.84
C ILE A 12 11.03 33.24 -41.37
N LEU A 13 10.96 34.38 -40.68
CA LEU A 13 10.50 34.45 -39.29
C LEU A 13 9.04 34.01 -39.14
N LEU A 14 8.15 34.41 -40.07
CA LEU A 14 6.76 33.97 -40.05
C LEU A 14 6.63 32.47 -40.31
N ILE A 15 7.39 31.90 -41.24
CA ILE A 15 7.39 30.45 -41.51
C ILE A 15 7.85 29.68 -40.27
N LEU A 16 8.94 30.11 -39.62
CA LEU A 16 9.44 29.49 -38.38
C LEU A 16 8.39 29.53 -37.26
N SER A 17 7.72 30.68 -37.08
CA SER A 17 6.64 30.81 -36.10
C SER A 17 5.50 29.84 -36.37
N VAL A 18 5.05 29.71 -37.62
CA VAL A 18 3.98 28.78 -38.01
C VAL A 18 4.42 27.33 -37.84
N LEU A 19 5.68 27.00 -38.12
CA LEU A 19 6.23 25.66 -37.97
C LEU A 19 6.26 25.24 -36.49
N VAL A 20 6.68 26.14 -35.59
CA VAL A 20 6.66 25.90 -34.14
C VAL A 20 5.23 25.69 -33.62
N LEU A 21 4.27 26.53 -34.06
CA LEU A 21 2.86 26.37 -33.69
C LEU A 21 2.26 25.07 -34.24
N GLY A 22 2.58 24.70 -35.48
CA GLY A 22 2.11 23.46 -36.11
C GLY A 22 2.64 22.20 -35.42
N LEU A 23 3.93 22.19 -35.05
CA LEU A 23 4.54 21.11 -34.27
C LEU A 23 3.93 21.00 -32.87
N GLY A 24 3.65 22.13 -32.21
CA GLY A 24 2.97 22.16 -30.92
C GLY A 24 1.57 21.54 -30.99
N LEU A 25 0.76 21.93 -31.98
CA LEU A 25 -0.58 21.37 -32.19
C LEU A 25 -0.54 19.88 -32.58
N PHE A 26 0.44 19.46 -33.37
CA PHE A 26 0.63 18.06 -33.75
C PHE A 26 0.97 17.18 -32.54
N MET A 27 1.82 17.65 -31.62
CA MET A 27 2.13 16.95 -30.38
C MET A 27 0.91 16.85 -29.44
N ILE A 28 0.06 17.88 -29.38
CA ILE A 28 -1.18 17.84 -28.59
C ILE A 28 -2.20 16.85 -29.19
N GLN A 29 -2.27 16.73 -30.51
CA GLN A 29 -3.14 15.75 -31.15
C GLN A 29 -2.61 14.31 -31.06
N SER A 30 -1.29 14.13 -31.07
CA SER A 30 -0.67 12.81 -31.03
C SER A 30 -0.80 12.14 -29.65
N THR A 31 -0.84 12.91 -28.57
CA THR A 31 -1.04 12.38 -27.20
C THR A 31 -2.42 11.78 -27.00
N ASN A 32 -3.47 12.36 -27.58
CA ASN A 32 -4.84 11.87 -27.43
C ASN A 32 -5.14 10.55 -28.16
N LYS A 33 -4.40 10.20 -29.23
CA LYS A 33 -4.62 8.95 -29.97
C LYS A 33 -3.89 7.74 -29.37
N LYS A 34 -2.81 7.97 -28.62
CA LYS A 34 -1.98 6.89 -28.05
C LYS A 34 -2.62 6.22 -26.83
N SER A 35 -3.43 6.95 -26.06
CA SER A 35 -4.09 6.44 -24.85
C SER A 35 -5.03 5.27 -25.15
N GLU A 36 -5.82 5.34 -26.23
CA GLU A 36 -6.85 4.33 -26.51
C GLU A 36 -6.28 2.97 -26.96
N GLN A 37 -5.16 2.94 -27.68
CA GLN A 37 -4.52 1.68 -28.10
C GLN A 37 -3.78 0.99 -26.94
N GLN A 38 -3.13 1.79 -26.08
CA GLN A 38 -2.40 1.26 -24.93
C GLN A 38 -3.36 0.64 -23.90
N THR A 39 -4.55 1.22 -23.72
CA THR A 39 -5.59 0.64 -22.84
C THR A 39 -6.13 -0.70 -23.37
N LYS A 40 -6.30 -0.88 -24.69
CA LYS A 40 -6.83 -2.13 -25.26
C LYS A 40 -5.84 -3.30 -25.19
N GLN A 41 -4.54 -3.05 -25.36
CA GLN A 41 -3.52 -4.10 -25.18
C GLN A 41 -3.38 -4.52 -23.71
N LEU A 42 -3.42 -3.56 -22.78
CA LEU A 42 -3.30 -3.84 -21.35
C LEU A 42 -4.50 -4.65 -20.83
N VAL A 43 -5.72 -4.40 -21.33
CA VAL A 43 -6.93 -5.14 -20.91
C VAL A 43 -6.92 -6.61 -21.37
N ASN A 44 -6.43 -6.94 -22.57
CA ASN A 44 -6.40 -8.32 -23.07
C ASN A 44 -5.37 -9.19 -22.32
N GLU A 45 -4.22 -8.62 -21.95
CA GLU A 45 -3.23 -9.31 -21.11
C GLU A 45 -3.69 -9.40 -19.64
N GLN A 46 -4.37 -8.36 -19.15
CA GLN A 46 -4.96 -8.33 -17.82
C GLN A 46 -6.16 -9.29 -17.68
N GLU A 47 -6.92 -9.57 -18.74
CA GLU A 47 -8.04 -10.53 -18.70
C GLU A 47 -7.56 -11.96 -18.40
N LYS A 48 -6.42 -12.37 -18.96
CA LYS A 48 -5.83 -13.70 -18.70
C LYS A 48 -5.27 -13.83 -17.29
N THR A 49 -4.75 -12.75 -16.73
CA THR A 49 -4.24 -12.73 -15.34
C THR A 49 -5.37 -12.68 -14.32
N VAL A 50 -6.45 -11.93 -14.60
CA VAL A 50 -7.66 -11.91 -13.76
C VAL A 50 -8.38 -13.25 -13.75
N ALA A 51 -8.45 -13.95 -14.89
CA ALA A 51 -9.02 -15.30 -14.96
C ALA A 51 -8.23 -16.31 -14.10
N ALA A 52 -6.89 -16.25 -14.13
CA ALA A 52 -6.05 -17.08 -13.28
C ALA A 52 -6.21 -16.72 -11.79
N MET A 53 -6.36 -15.44 -11.47
CA MET A 53 -6.52 -14.95 -10.10
C MET A 53 -7.87 -15.40 -9.49
N ASN A 54 -8.93 -15.47 -10.29
CA ASN A 54 -10.23 -15.96 -9.82
C ASN A 54 -10.22 -17.47 -9.48
N LEU A 55 -9.45 -18.26 -10.24
CA LEU A 55 -9.27 -19.69 -9.96
C LEU A 55 -8.48 -19.93 -8.66
N VAL A 56 -7.45 -19.13 -8.39
CA VAL A 56 -6.69 -19.19 -7.13
C VAL A 56 -7.56 -18.78 -5.94
N ALA A 57 -8.46 -17.80 -6.11
CA ALA A 57 -9.40 -17.41 -5.07
C ALA A 57 -10.36 -18.56 -4.69
N GLU A 58 -10.80 -19.36 -5.66
CA GLU A 58 -11.65 -20.54 -5.41
C GLU A 58 -10.90 -21.65 -4.64
N ILE A 59 -9.64 -21.90 -5.00
CA ILE A 59 -8.77 -22.86 -4.29
C ILE A 59 -8.52 -22.42 -2.84
N ALA A 60 -8.24 -21.13 -2.62
CA ALA A 60 -7.97 -20.58 -1.29
C ALA A 60 -9.17 -20.69 -0.34
N GLN A 61 -10.39 -20.50 -0.87
CA GLN A 61 -11.61 -20.68 -0.08
C GLN A 61 -11.86 -22.14 0.32
N GLN A 62 -11.35 -23.10 -0.46
CA GLN A 62 -11.52 -24.51 -0.19
C GLN A 62 -10.55 -25.03 0.87
N GLU A 63 -9.30 -24.56 0.87
CA GLU A 63 -8.33 -24.88 1.94
C GLU A 63 -8.72 -24.28 3.28
N LEU A 64 -9.27 -23.06 3.30
CA LEU A 64 -9.79 -22.41 4.52
C LEU A 64 -10.90 -23.24 5.20
N LYS A 65 -11.84 -23.80 4.42
CA LYS A 65 -12.93 -24.65 4.96
C LYS A 65 -12.42 -26.00 5.46
N ALA A 66 -11.34 -26.53 4.87
CA ALA A 66 -10.73 -27.80 5.29
C ALA A 66 -9.80 -27.64 6.51
N GLN A 67 -9.14 -26.49 6.66
CA GLN A 67 -8.28 -26.17 7.81
C GLN A 67 -9.06 -25.74 9.07
N GLN A 68 -10.31 -25.26 8.90
CA GLN A 68 -11.18 -24.88 10.02
C GLN A 68 -11.56 -26.03 10.97
N SER A 69 -11.33 -27.30 10.61
CA SER A 69 -11.56 -28.43 11.55
C SER A 69 -10.36 -28.77 12.43
N ASN A 70 -9.16 -28.23 12.15
CA ASN A 70 -7.94 -28.55 12.90
C ASN A 70 -7.19 -27.30 13.45
N GLN A 71 -7.70 -26.09 13.20
CA GLN A 71 -7.28 -24.88 13.90
C GLN A 71 -8.51 -24.20 14.49
N GLN A 72 -8.86 -24.63 15.69
CA GLN A 72 -9.75 -23.87 16.55
C GLN A 72 -9.03 -22.57 16.95
N MET A 73 -9.64 -21.43 16.61
CA MET A 73 -9.29 -20.05 16.98
C MET A 73 -8.22 -19.33 16.12
N VAL A 74 -8.60 -18.92 14.91
CA VAL A 74 -8.14 -17.61 14.37
C VAL A 74 -9.36 -16.71 14.32
N GLN A 75 -9.61 -16.04 15.44
CA GLN A 75 -10.65 -15.03 15.56
C GLN A 75 -10.04 -13.70 15.15
N THR A 76 -10.71 -13.00 14.23
CA THR A 76 -10.76 -11.53 14.05
C THR A 76 -9.47 -10.74 14.30
N VAL A 77 -8.98 -9.99 13.31
CA VAL A 77 -7.93 -8.98 13.50
C VAL A 77 -8.28 -8.07 14.68
N GLY A 78 -7.64 -8.37 15.79
CA GLY A 78 -7.69 -7.78 17.12
C GLY A 78 -6.45 -8.32 17.81
N ASP A 79 -5.96 -7.63 18.85
CA ASP A 79 -4.68 -7.91 19.50
C ASP A 79 -4.55 -9.42 19.84
N ILE A 80 -3.78 -10.16 19.03
CA ILE A 80 -3.55 -11.59 19.22
C ILE A 80 -2.62 -11.70 20.43
N LYS A 81 -3.19 -11.90 21.60
CA LYS A 81 -2.44 -12.18 22.84
C LYS A 81 -1.90 -13.60 22.78
N PRO A 82 -0.58 -13.82 22.83
CA PRO A 82 -0.02 -15.17 22.84
C PRO A 82 -0.55 -15.98 24.03
N GLN A 83 -1.01 -17.21 23.81
CA GLN A 83 -1.56 -18.07 24.88
C GLN A 83 -0.57 -18.24 26.05
N GLU A 84 0.72 -18.33 25.74
CA GLU A 84 1.81 -18.42 26.70
C GLU A 84 1.89 -17.21 27.65
N SER A 85 1.69 -15.99 27.12
CA SER A 85 1.71 -14.76 27.93
C SER A 85 0.52 -14.69 28.90
N LEU A 86 -0.63 -15.23 28.50
CA LEU A 86 -1.80 -15.34 29.37
C LEU A 86 -1.56 -16.31 30.53
N ASP A 87 -0.94 -17.46 30.26
CA ASP A 87 -0.62 -18.46 31.28
C ASP A 87 0.41 -17.92 32.30
N ARG A 88 1.41 -17.17 31.83
CA ARG A 88 2.37 -16.47 32.71
C ARG A 88 1.68 -15.45 33.60
N VAL A 89 0.84 -14.59 33.02
CA VAL A 89 0.13 -13.55 33.78
C VAL A 89 -0.87 -14.15 34.77
N ALA A 90 -1.53 -15.25 34.41
CA ALA A 90 -2.38 -16.01 35.33
C ALA A 90 -1.59 -16.60 36.51
N ALA A 91 -0.37 -17.08 36.27
CA ALA A 91 0.52 -17.62 37.30
C ALA A 91 0.96 -16.56 38.34
N LEU A 92 0.93 -15.27 37.99
CA LEU A 92 1.21 -14.18 38.93
C LEU A 92 0.15 -14.04 40.03
N ASN A 93 -1.04 -14.63 39.87
CA ASN A 93 -2.12 -14.64 40.89
C ASN A 93 -2.44 -13.23 41.45
N GLY A 94 -2.39 -12.19 40.60
CA GLY A 94 -2.66 -10.80 41.00
C GLY A 94 -1.52 -10.08 41.70
N ARG A 95 -0.31 -10.66 41.74
CA ARG A 95 0.92 -9.93 42.10
C ARG A 95 1.16 -8.80 41.10
N ILE A 96 1.54 -7.63 41.61
CA ILE A 96 1.95 -6.50 40.78
C ILE A 96 3.46 -6.61 40.55
N PRO A 97 3.92 -6.94 39.33
CA PRO A 97 5.34 -7.05 39.04
C PRO A 97 6.00 -5.67 38.99
N GLU A 98 7.32 -5.64 39.19
CA GLU A 98 8.09 -4.39 39.16
C GLU A 98 8.19 -3.86 37.72
N VAL A 99 8.07 -2.55 37.54
CA VAL A 99 8.11 -1.90 36.21
C VAL A 99 9.42 -2.26 35.51
N GLY A 100 9.30 -2.81 34.30
CA GLY A 100 10.43 -3.24 33.47
C GLY A 100 10.98 -4.62 33.79
N SER A 101 10.37 -5.39 34.69
CA SER A 101 10.67 -6.82 34.84
C SER A 101 10.01 -7.65 33.73
N ASP A 102 10.53 -8.85 33.47
CA ASP A 102 9.96 -9.78 32.48
C ASP A 102 8.47 -10.04 32.74
N ASP A 103 8.09 -10.29 33.99
CA ASP A 103 6.69 -10.47 34.40
C ASP A 103 5.83 -9.23 34.11
N TRP A 104 6.41 -8.03 34.25
CA TRP A 104 5.71 -6.78 33.92
C TRP A 104 5.53 -6.61 32.41
N CYS A 105 6.53 -6.98 31.61
CA CYS A 105 6.41 -6.96 30.15
C CYS A 105 5.29 -7.91 29.67
N GLU A 106 5.19 -9.10 30.26
CA GLU A 106 4.14 -10.07 29.96
C GLU A 106 2.73 -9.54 30.34
N VAL A 107 2.60 -8.92 31.52
CA VAL A 107 1.35 -8.26 31.94
C VAL A 107 0.95 -7.14 30.97
N MET A 108 1.92 -6.35 30.51
CA MET A 108 1.67 -5.25 29.56
C MET A 108 1.32 -5.78 28.16
N MET A 109 1.92 -6.88 27.71
CA MET A 109 1.60 -7.53 26.44
C MET A 109 0.16 -8.06 26.39
N VAL A 110 -0.37 -8.55 27.51
CA VAL A 110 -1.77 -9.02 27.59
C VAL A 110 -2.76 -7.90 27.92
N LYS A 111 -2.29 -6.69 28.24
CA LYS A 111 -3.14 -5.53 28.53
C LYS A 111 -3.65 -4.93 27.22
N ASP A 112 -4.95 -4.67 27.13
CA ASP A 112 -5.56 -4.09 25.92
C ASP A 112 -4.99 -2.69 25.65
N ALA A 113 -4.61 -2.40 24.40
CA ALA A 113 -3.96 -1.14 24.02
C ALA A 113 -4.76 0.11 24.43
N LYS A 114 -6.10 0.02 24.45
CA LYS A 114 -7.00 1.10 24.89
C LYS A 114 -6.85 1.48 26.37
N ASP A 115 -6.29 0.59 27.19
CA ASP A 115 -6.16 0.78 28.64
C ASP A 115 -4.75 1.25 29.03
N TRP A 116 -3.87 1.50 28.05
CA TRP A 116 -2.53 2.00 28.31
C TRP A 116 -2.54 3.50 28.55
N THR A 117 -1.83 3.92 29.59
CA THR A 117 -1.47 5.32 29.80
C THR A 117 -0.24 5.69 28.96
N GLU A 118 -0.04 6.99 28.69
CA GLU A 118 1.11 7.48 27.91
C GLU A 118 2.45 7.12 28.59
N ASP A 119 2.50 7.20 29.93
CA ASP A 119 3.68 6.84 30.71
C ASP A 119 3.99 5.33 30.62
N GLU A 120 2.97 4.48 30.69
CA GLU A 120 3.14 3.02 30.53
C GLU A 120 3.64 2.66 29.13
N GLN A 121 3.16 3.34 28.08
CA GLN A 121 3.67 3.15 26.71
C GLN A 121 5.16 3.48 26.63
N SER A 122 5.57 4.63 27.19
CA SER A 122 6.96 5.04 27.20
C SER A 122 7.86 4.08 27.99
N LEU A 123 7.39 3.62 29.15
CA LEU A 123 8.13 2.70 30.01
C LEU A 123 8.24 1.32 29.37
N PHE A 124 7.18 0.81 28.76
CA PHE A 124 7.19 -0.46 28.07
C PHE A 124 8.18 -0.44 26.91
N ALA A 125 8.17 0.62 26.10
CA ALA A 125 9.13 0.77 25.00
C ALA A 125 10.58 0.91 25.47
N LYS A 126 10.84 1.38 26.69
CA LYS A 126 12.20 1.51 27.24
C LYS A 126 12.74 0.22 27.86
N HIS A 127 11.84 -0.62 28.39
CA HIS A 127 12.22 -1.76 29.22
C HIS A 127 11.93 -3.11 28.56
N CYS A 128 10.94 -3.19 27.65
CA CYS A 128 10.42 -4.44 27.10
C CYS A 128 10.59 -4.59 25.58
N LEU A 129 11.04 -3.54 24.88
CA LEU A 129 11.36 -3.52 23.44
C LEU A 129 12.86 -3.27 23.25
#